data_AF-A0A126P5I1-F1
#
_entry.id   AF-A0A126P5I1-F1
#
_cell.length_a   1.000
_cell.length_b   1.000
_cell.length_c   1.000
_cell.angle_alpha   90.00
_cell.angle_beta   90.00
_cell.angle_gamma   90.00
#
_symmetry.space_group_name_H-M   'P 1'
#
loop_
_entity.id
_entity.type
_entity.pdbx_description
1 polymer ?
#
loop_
_entity_poly.entity_id
_entity_poly.type
_entity_poly.pdbx_seq_one_letter_code
_entity_poly.pdbx_strand_id
1 'polypeptide(L)' 'MSNIDRLIPVAEAFAMVGMRRTKGYAEVTAGRLFIVRNGRRTFIRASEVQRYIDSLDASSQPAQQAYGR' A
#
# COMPACT_ATOMS: atom_id res chain seq x y z
N MET A 1 7.70 10.55 20.52
CA MET A 1 6.28 10.14 20.60
C MET A 1 6.16 8.77 19.93
N SER A 2 5.83 7.72 20.68
CA SER A 2 5.57 6.40 20.09
C SER A 2 4.25 6.48 19.31
N ASN A 3 4.34 6.66 18.00
CA ASN A 3 3.18 6.60 17.13
C ASN A 3 2.75 5.13 17.04
N ILE A 4 1.65 4.77 17.70
CA ILE A 4 1.13 3.41 17.69
C ILE A 4 0.50 3.17 16.32
N ASP A 5 1.20 2.43 15.47
CA ASP A 5 0.69 2.03 14.16
C ASP A 5 -0.46 1.04 14.33
N ARG A 6 -1.63 1.40 13.79
CA ARG A 6 -2.79 0.49 13.74
C ARG A 6 -2.52 -0.64 12.75
N LEU A 7 -2.84 -1.86 13.16
CA LEU A 7 -2.75 -3.04 12.33
C LEU A 7 -4.11 -3.32 11.68
N ILE A 8 -4.15 -3.26 10.36
CA ILE A 8 -5.36 -3.46 9.55
C ILE A 8 -5.30 -4.87 8.94
N PRO A 9 -6.35 -5.70 9.04
CA PRO A 9 -6.39 -6.99 8.36
C PRO A 9 -6.15 -6.83 6.85
N VAL A 10 -5.35 -7.72 6.25
CA VAL A 10 -4.97 -7.63 4.83
C VAL A 10 -6.17 -7.49 3.89
N ALA A 11 -7.26 -8.22 4.17
CA ALA A 11 -8.47 -8.16 3.35
C ALA A 11 -9.13 -6.77 3.37
N GLU A 12 -9.09 -6.08 4.51
CA GLU A 12 -9.65 -4.73 4.68
C GLU A 12 -8.70 -3.69 4.07
N ALA A 13 -7.40 -3.81 4.30
CA ALA A 13 -6.39 -2.94 3.68
C ALA A 13 -6.47 -2.95 2.14
N PHE A 14 -6.65 -4.13 1.53
CA PHE A 14 -6.83 -4.22 0.08
C PHE A 14 -8.14 -3.58 -0.39
N ALA A 15 -9.22 -3.69 0.39
CA ALA A 15 -10.47 -3.02 0.08
C ALA A 15 -10.35 -1.48 0.17
N MET A 16 -9.59 -0.98 1.15
CA MET A 16 -9.32 0.47 1.31
C MET A 16 -8.61 1.07 0.10
N VAL A 17 -7.68 0.34 -0.51
CA VAL A 17 -6.97 0.78 -1.72
C VAL A 17 -7.77 0.44 -3.00
N GLY A 18 -8.97 -0.13 -2.88
CA GLY A 18 -9.81 -0.48 -4.02
C GLY A 18 -9.23 -1.62 -4.88
N MET A 19 -8.41 -2.51 -4.31
CA MET A 19 -7.75 -3.59 -5.04
C MET A 19 -8.30 -4.98 -4.72
N ARG A 20 -8.23 -5.88 -5.71
CA ARG A 20 -8.53 -7.30 -5.50
C ARG A 20 -7.39 -7.99 -4.73
N ARG A 21 -7.74 -9.04 -3.97
CA ARG A 21 -6.79 -9.81 -3.15
C ARG A 21 -5.59 -10.34 -3.94
N THR A 22 -5.84 -10.87 -5.15
CA THR A 22 -4.77 -11.40 -6.02
C THR A 22 -3.74 -10.33 -6.39
N LYS A 23 -4.20 -9.13 -6.77
CA LYS A 23 -3.32 -7.99 -7.02
C LYS A 23 -2.60 -7.57 -5.74
N GLY A 24 -3.32 -7.45 -4.62
CA GLY A 24 -2.72 -7.11 -3.33
C GLY A 24 -1.60 -8.07 -2.91
N TYR A 25 -1.78 -9.38 -3.08
CA TYR A 25 -0.71 -10.34 -2.81
C TYR A 25 0.45 -10.23 -3.81
N ALA A 26 0.20 -9.90 -5.08
CA ALA A 26 1.27 -9.66 -6.05
C ALA A 26 2.11 -8.42 -5.66
N GLU A 27 1.49 -7.37 -5.15
CA GLU A 27 2.19 -6.17 -4.64
C GLU A 27 3.04 -6.48 -3.41
N VAL A 28 2.55 -7.34 -2.52
CA VAL A 28 3.31 -7.86 -1.37
C VAL A 28 4.51 -8.68 -1.86
N THR A 29 4.32 -9.59 -2.82
CA THR A 29 5.42 -10.36 -3.43
C THR A 29 6.43 -9.47 -4.15
N ALA A 30 5.97 -8.38 -4.77
CA ALA A 30 6.82 -7.37 -5.39
C ALA A 30 7.56 -6.46 -4.38
N GLY A 31 7.33 -6.63 -3.07
CA GLY A 31 7.96 -5.82 -2.03
C GLY A 31 7.43 -4.40 -1.91
N ARG A 32 6.28 -4.10 -2.53
CA ARG A 32 5.63 -2.77 -2.48
C ARG A 32 4.72 -2.58 -1.27
N LEU A 33 4.31 -3.67 -0.62
CA LEU A 33 3.51 -3.67 0.61
C LEU A 33 4.12 -4.64 1.63
N PHE A 34 4.34 -4.15 2.85
CA PHE A 34 4.80 -5.00 3.96
C PHE A 34 3.64 -5.55 4.80
N ILE A 35 3.61 -6.87 4.96
CA ILE A 35 2.65 -7.57 5.83
C ILE A 35 3.29 -8.01 7.14
N VAL A 36 2.52 -7.90 8.23
CA VAL A 36 2.85 -8.43 9.55
C VAL A 36 2.01 -9.68 9.80
N ARG A 37 2.66 -10.80 10.13
CA ARG A 37 1.96 -12.03 10.48
C ARG A 37 1.78 -12.12 11.99
N ASN A 38 0.57 -12.42 12.43
CA ASN A 38 0.25 -12.71 13.82
C ASN A 38 -0.58 -14.01 13.85
N GLY A 39 0.13 -15.13 14.01
CA GLY A 39 -0.43 -16.48 13.91
C GLY A 39 -1.07 -16.73 12.55
N ARG A 40 -2.34 -17.14 12.56
CA ARG A 40 -3.13 -17.43 11.35
C ARG A 40 -3.63 -16.18 10.62
N ARG A 41 -3.47 -14.99 11.21
CA ARG A 41 -3.96 -13.73 10.66
C ARG A 41 -2.80 -12.89 10.16
N THR A 42 -3.06 -12.16 9.08
CA THR A 42 -2.10 -11.27 8.45
C THR A 42 -2.64 -9.86 8.46
N PHE A 43 -1.78 -8.91 8.79
CA PHE A 43 -2.10 -7.50 8.94
C PHE A 43 -1.15 -6.64 8.10
N ILE A 44 -1.55 -5.41 7.83
CA ILE A 44 -0.74 -4.36 7.21
C ILE A 44 -0.82 -3.16 8.17
N ARG A 45 0.29 -2.45 8.34
CA ARG A 45 0.30 -1.21 9.14
C ARG A 45 -0.46 -0.11 8.41
N ALA A 46 -1.22 0.71 9.13
CA ALA A 46 -1.94 1.84 8.54
C ALA A 46 -1.00 2.81 7.81
N SER A 47 0.16 3.10 8.38
CA SER A 47 1.22 3.91 7.76
C SER A 47 1.71 3.34 6.43
N GLU A 48 1.77 2.02 6.32
CA GLU A 48 2.19 1.33 5.10
C GLU A 48 1.15 1.43 3.99
N VAL A 49 -0.14 1.32 4.33
CA VAL A 49 -1.23 1.53 3.37
C VAL A 49 -1.20 2.95 2.84
N GLN A 50 -1.04 3.95 3.72
CA GLN A 50 -0.95 5.35 3.30
C GLN A 50 0.25 5.59 2.38
N ARG A 51 1.44 5.12 2.77
CA ARG A 51 2.65 5.20 1.94
C ARG A 51 2.44 4.60 0.55
N TYR A 52 1.73 3.48 0.47
CA TYR A 52 1.43 2.85 -0.81
C TYR A 52 0.50 3.72 -1.67
N ILE A 53 -0.56 4.28 -1.09
CA ILE A 53 -1.45 5.23 -1.78
C ILE A 53 -0.65 6.43 -2.30
N ASP A 54 0.18 7.03 -1.45
CA ASP A 54 1.01 8.19 -1.83
C ASP A 54 1.96 7.85 -2.99
N SER A 55 2.47 6.61 -3.04
CA SER A 55 3.33 6.14 -4.14
C SER A 55 2.59 5.96 -5.47
N LEU A 56 1.31 5.61 -5.43
CA LEU A 56 0.46 5.49 -6.61
C LEU A 56 0.17 6.88 -7.21
N ASP A 57 -0.09 7.87 -6.38
CA ASP A 57 -0.31 9.25 -6.81
C ASP A 57 0.96 9.84 -7.44
N ALA A 58 2.13 9.61 -6.82
CA ALA A 58 3.41 10.03 -7.36
C ALA A 58 3.74 9.39 -8.73
N SER A 59 3.34 8.14 -8.93
CA SER A 59 3.52 7.42 -10.20
C SER A 59 2.52 7.83 -11.28
N SER A 60 1.41 8.46 -10.88
CA SER A 60 0.33 8.89 -11.77
C SER A 60 0.50 10.32 -12.29
N GLN A 61 1.59 11.02 -11.95
CA GLN A 61 1.96 12.27 -12.60
C GLN A 61 2.68 11.98 -13.93
N PRO A 62 2.01 12.13 -15.09
CA PRO A 62 2.70 12.05 -16.37
C PRO A 62 3.72 13.17 -16.46
N ALA A 63 4.87 12.85 -17.08
CA ALA A 63 5.96 13.75 -17.43
C ALA A 63 5.51 14.89 -18.39
N GLN A 64 4.65 15.80 -17.91
CA GLN A 64 4.17 16.96 -18.66
C GLN A 64 5.20 18.11 -18.72
N GLN A 65 6.41 17.91 -18.18
CA GLN A 65 7.48 18.90 -18.20
C GLN A 65 8.59 18.50 -19.19
N ALA A 66 8.26 18.37 -20.47
CA ALA A 66 9.27 18.23 -21.53
C ALA A 66 8.81 18.71 -22.94
N TYR A 67 7.78 19.55 -23.02
CA TYR A 67 7.39 20.22 -24.28
C TYR A 67 7.20 21.72 -24.05
N GLY A 68 8.31 22.41 -23.83
CA GLY A 68 8.43 23.85 -23.99
C GLY A 68 9.65 24.11 -24.87
N ARG A 69 9.45 24.00 -26.19
CA ARG A 69 10.40 24.44 -27.21
C ARG A 69 9.98 25.81 -27.71
#